data_AF-A0ABD0B9I2-F1
#
_entry.id   AF-A0ABD0B9I2-F1
#
_cell.length_a   1.000
_cell.length_b   1.000
_cell.length_c   1.000
_cell.angle_alpha   90.00
_cell.angle_beta   90.00
_cell.angle_gamma   90.00
#
_symmetry.space_group_name_H-M   'P 1'
#
loop_
_entity.id
_entity.type
_entity.pdbx_description
1 polymer ?
#
loop_
_entity_poly.entity_id
_entity_poly.type
_entity_poly.pdbx_seq_one_letter_code
_entity_poly.pdbx_strand_id
1 'polypeptide(L)'
;MKIKLSPVRMAEQLNASVIGHTIIINGLGFDFSPLQEGEMLPAAACNCSWILGDVTRANGEICLTLILPHGANAPQETRFPAAFTEPLTVVEGEVPLPPYDAPPVVEDVQLPEIEPEAMA
;
A
#
# COMPACT_ATOMS: atom_id res chain seq x y z
N MET A 1 -0.28 0.55 15.22
CA MET A 1 -1.24 -0.17 14.35
C MET A 1 -0.50 -1.20 13.53
N LYS A 2 -0.98 -2.46 13.51
CA LYS A 2 -0.42 -3.57 12.73
C LYS A 2 -1.17 -3.69 11.41
N ILE A 3 -0.47 -3.48 10.30
CA ILE A 3 -1.07 -3.40 8.96
C ILE A 3 -0.48 -4.49 8.08
N LYS A 4 -1.33 -5.41 7.61
CA LYS A 4 -1.00 -6.32 6.50
C LYS A 4 -1.38 -5.69 5.17
N LEU A 5 -0.67 -6.06 4.12
CA LEU A 5 -0.96 -5.60 2.75
C LEU A 5 -1.39 -6.79 1.89
N SER A 6 -2.52 -6.65 1.19
CA SER A 6 -3.04 -7.63 0.25
C SER A 6 -2.97 -7.05 -1.17
N PRO A 7 -2.05 -7.51 -2.03
CA PRO A 7 -1.85 -6.93 -3.35
C PRO A 7 -3.02 -7.22 -4.29
N VAL A 8 -3.49 -6.19 -5.00
CA VAL A 8 -4.58 -6.29 -5.98
C VAL A 8 -4.27 -5.46 -7.22
N ARG A 9 -4.47 -6.02 -8.42
CA ARG A 9 -4.38 -5.25 -9.67
C ARG A 9 -5.57 -4.29 -9.74
N MET A 10 -5.32 -3.02 -9.49
CA MET A 10 -6.34 -1.96 -9.39
C MET A 10 -5.75 -0.63 -9.85
N ALA A 11 -6.52 0.18 -10.56
CA ALA A 11 -6.05 1.48 -11.07
C ALA A 11 -6.05 2.58 -10.01
N GLU A 12 -7.01 2.52 -9.09
CA GLU A 12 -7.12 3.48 -7.99
C GLU A 12 -5.95 3.30 -7.01
N GLN A 13 -5.35 4.40 -6.58
CA GLN A 13 -4.20 4.37 -5.68
C GLN A 13 -4.63 4.45 -4.22
N LEU A 14 -3.80 3.86 -3.36
CA LEU A 14 -3.95 3.94 -1.91
C LEU A 14 -2.96 4.96 -1.36
N ASN A 15 -3.47 5.95 -0.63
CA ASN A 15 -2.73 6.72 0.34
C ASN A 15 -3.30 6.40 1.74
N ALA A 16 -2.43 6.09 2.69
CA ALA A 16 -2.85 5.83 4.06
C ALA A 16 -1.89 6.49 5.06
N SER A 17 -2.44 7.04 6.13
CA SER A 17 -1.68 7.53 7.28
C SER A 17 -2.37 7.18 8.59
N VAL A 18 -1.62 7.09 9.67
CA VAL A 18 -2.11 6.72 11.01
C VAL A 18 -1.95 7.90 11.96
N ILE A 19 -3.00 8.20 12.72
CA ILE A 19 -3.00 9.17 13.81
C ILE A 19 -3.67 8.52 15.02
N GLY A 20 -2.88 8.12 16.01
CA GLY A 20 -3.37 7.38 17.18
C GLY A 20 -4.02 6.05 16.79
N HIS A 21 -5.33 5.90 17.04
CA HIS A 21 -6.12 4.71 16.64
C HIS A 21 -6.98 4.94 15.39
N THR A 22 -6.81 6.09 14.73
CA THR A 22 -7.48 6.41 13.46
C THR A 22 -6.52 6.15 12.31
N ILE A 23 -7.00 5.48 11.26
CA ILE A 23 -6.32 5.43 9.97
C ILE A 23 -7.05 6.34 8.98
N ILE A 24 -6.31 7.18 8.28
CA ILE A 24 -6.81 8.03 7.22
C ILE A 24 -6.48 7.32 5.91
N ILE A 25 -7.49 6.93 5.15
CA ILE A 25 -7.34 6.24 3.86
C ILE A 25 -7.93 7.14 2.77
N ASN A 26 -7.12 7.56 1.81
CA ASN A 26 -7.50 8.47 0.73
C ASN A 26 -8.24 9.73 1.22
N GLY A 27 -7.83 10.25 2.39
CA GLY A 27 -8.44 11.42 3.02
C GLY A 27 -9.65 11.15 3.92
N LEU A 28 -10.14 9.91 4.00
CA LEU A 28 -11.23 9.51 4.89
C LEU A 28 -10.70 8.87 6.17
N GLY A 29 -11.10 9.39 7.33
CA GLY A 29 -10.69 8.88 8.64
C GLY A 29 -11.59 7.74 9.14
N PHE A 30 -10.97 6.64 9.54
CA PHE A 30 -11.61 5.47 10.16
C PHE A 30 -11.08 5.33 11.58
N ASP A 31 -11.92 5.67 12.57
CA ASP A 31 -11.55 5.65 13.98
C ASP A 31 -11.87 4.30 14.63
N PHE A 32 -10.83 3.60 15.07
CA PHE A 32 -10.94 2.35 15.80
C PHE A 32 -10.73 2.49 17.31
N SER A 33 -10.70 3.73 17.83
CA SER A 33 -10.65 3.99 19.28
C SER A 33 -11.75 3.27 20.08
N PRO A 34 -12.99 3.09 19.56
CA PRO A 34 -14.03 2.36 20.28
C PRO A 34 -13.79 0.84 20.40
N LEU A 35 -12.92 0.26 19.57
CA LEU A 35 -12.66 -1.17 19.56
C LEU A 35 -11.84 -1.54 20.81
N GLN A 36 -12.40 -2.37 21.69
CA GLN A 36 -11.78 -2.78 22.95
C GLN A 36 -10.84 -3.98 22.75
N GLU A 37 -9.99 -4.24 23.74
CA GLU A 37 -9.04 -5.35 23.69
C GLU A 37 -9.76 -6.70 23.55
N GLY A 38 -9.33 -7.51 22.58
CA GLY A 38 -9.95 -8.79 22.25
C GLY A 38 -11.21 -8.69 21.39
N GLU A 39 -11.66 -7.47 21.05
CA GLU A 39 -12.79 -7.28 20.14
C GLU A 39 -12.38 -7.38 18.67
N MET A 40 -13.40 -7.65 17.87
CA MET A 40 -13.34 -7.70 16.42
C MET A 40 -14.45 -6.83 15.85
N LEU A 41 -14.10 -5.95 14.91
CA LEU A 41 -15.03 -5.26 14.04
C LEU A 41 -15.12 -6.02 12.71
N PRO A 42 -16.29 -6.60 12.39
CA PRO A 42 -16.46 -7.31 11.13
C PRO A 42 -16.22 -6.40 9.91
N ALA A 43 -15.72 -6.97 8.81
CA ALA A 43 -15.48 -6.24 7.56
C ALA A 43 -16.72 -5.44 7.09
N ALA A 44 -17.91 -6.04 7.22
CA ALA A 44 -19.18 -5.43 6.83
C ALA A 44 -19.53 -4.17 7.65
N ALA A 45 -18.98 -4.02 8.85
CA ALA A 45 -19.18 -2.87 9.73
C ALA A 45 -18.07 -1.82 9.62
N CYS A 46 -16.99 -2.10 8.87
CA CYS A 46 -15.90 -1.15 8.66
C CYS A 46 -16.28 -0.01 7.68
N ASN A 47 -17.32 -0.19 6.88
CA ASN A 47 -17.78 0.77 5.86
C ASN A 47 -16.65 1.32 4.96
N CYS A 48 -15.60 0.51 4.73
CA CYS A 48 -14.41 0.87 3.98
C CYS A 48 -14.07 -0.22 2.97
N SER A 49 -14.03 0.13 1.68
CA SER A 49 -13.66 -0.81 0.61
C SER A 49 -12.19 -1.18 0.59
N TRP A 50 -11.34 -0.36 1.23
CA TRP A 50 -9.89 -0.55 1.28
C TRP A 50 -9.42 -1.52 2.35
N ILE A 51 -10.26 -1.76 3.37
CA ILE A 51 -9.96 -2.69 4.45
C ILE A 51 -10.51 -4.05 4.07
N LEU A 52 -9.62 -5.04 4.04
CA LEU A 52 -9.95 -6.41 3.72
C LEU A 52 -10.07 -7.23 5.00
N GLY A 53 -11.22 -7.88 5.18
CA GLY A 53 -11.46 -8.73 6.35
C GLY A 53 -11.72 -7.93 7.63
N ASP A 54 -11.71 -8.64 8.75
CA ASP A 54 -12.09 -8.07 10.03
C ASP A 54 -10.95 -7.29 10.66
N VAL A 55 -11.29 -6.18 11.33
CA VAL A 55 -10.34 -5.40 12.13
C VAL A 55 -10.40 -5.93 13.54
N THR A 56 -9.25 -6.26 14.12
CA THR A 56 -9.17 -6.82 15.48
C THR A 56 -8.30 -5.96 16.36
N ARG A 57 -8.54 -5.99 17.67
CA ARG A 57 -7.60 -5.44 18.64
C ARG A 57 -6.99 -6.56 19.46
N ALA A 58 -5.68 -6.71 19.36
CA ALA A 58 -4.94 -7.76 20.06
C ALA A 58 -3.63 -7.19 20.63
N ASN A 59 -3.35 -7.53 21.89
CA ASN A 59 -2.19 -7.07 22.65
C ASN A 59 -2.07 -5.53 22.69
N GLY A 60 -3.20 -4.83 22.77
CA GLY A 60 -3.27 -3.37 22.77
C GLY A 60 -3.15 -2.73 21.39
N GLU A 61 -2.93 -3.50 20.32
CA GLU A 61 -2.73 -2.99 18.96
C GLU A 61 -3.91 -3.32 18.03
N ILE A 62 -4.33 -2.32 17.24
CA ILE A 62 -5.28 -2.53 16.14
C ILE A 62 -4.58 -3.25 15.00
N CYS A 63 -5.13 -4.38 14.56
CA CYS A 63 -4.67 -5.22 13.47
C CYS A 63 -5.68 -5.20 12.32
N LEU A 64 -5.23 -4.87 11.12
CA LEU A 64 -6.06 -4.84 9.91
C LEU A 64 -5.26 -5.22 8.67
N THR A 65 -5.98 -5.51 7.58
CA THR A 65 -5.39 -5.74 6.26
C THR A 65 -5.88 -4.67 5.29
N LEU A 66 -4.97 -4.01 4.58
CA LEU A 66 -5.30 -3.08 3.52
C LEU A 66 -5.12 -3.72 2.15
N ILE A 67 -6.01 -3.38 1.23
CA ILE A 67 -5.80 -3.62 -0.20
C ILE A 67 -4.62 -2.74 -0.66
N LEU A 68 -3.63 -3.35 -1.29
CA LEU A 68 -2.48 -2.67 -1.90
C LEU A 68 -2.64 -2.68 -3.43
N PRO A 69 -3.11 -1.58 -4.03
CA PRO A 69 -3.20 -1.47 -5.47
C PRO A 69 -1.84 -1.54 -6.14
N HIS A 70 -1.80 -2.17 -7.30
CA HIS A 70 -0.60 -2.15 -8.11
C HIS A 70 -0.89 -2.08 -9.60
N GLY A 71 0.09 -1.53 -10.32
CA GLY A 71 0.22 -1.35 -11.76
C GLY A 71 0.37 -2.64 -12.56
N ALA A 72 0.46 -2.52 -13.89
CA ALA A 72 0.66 -3.69 -14.76
C ALA A 72 2.11 -4.19 -14.66
N ASN A 73 3.05 -3.26 -14.45
CA ASN A 73 4.47 -3.55 -14.37
C ASN A 73 4.96 -3.51 -12.91
N ALA A 74 4.05 -3.77 -11.96
CA ALA A 74 4.34 -3.69 -10.53
C ALA A 74 5.53 -4.57 -10.13
N PRO A 75 6.48 -4.02 -9.35
CA PRO A 75 7.68 -4.76 -8.95
C PRO A 75 7.31 -5.91 -8.01
N GLN A 76 8.24 -6.85 -7.86
CA GLN A 76 8.01 -8.05 -7.06
C GLN A 76 7.67 -7.71 -5.60
N GLU A 77 8.29 -6.70 -5.01
CA GLU A 77 8.01 -6.22 -3.65
C GLU A 77 6.58 -5.69 -3.46
N THR A 78 5.90 -5.31 -4.54
CA THR A 78 4.50 -4.87 -4.48
C THR A 78 3.55 -6.03 -4.71
N ARG A 79 3.88 -6.95 -5.63
CA ARG A 79 3.10 -8.18 -5.87
C ARG A 79 3.21 -9.20 -4.74
N PHE A 80 4.29 -9.14 -3.96
CA PHE A 80 4.58 -10.00 -2.81
C PHE A 80 5.18 -9.16 -1.67
N PRO A 81 4.39 -8.30 -1.03
CA PRO A 81 4.91 -7.41 0.00
C PRO A 81 5.36 -8.19 1.22
N ALA A 82 6.47 -7.80 1.86
CA ALA A 82 6.90 -8.38 3.13
C ALA A 82 5.78 -8.29 4.20
N ALA A 83 4.99 -7.21 4.12
CA ALA A 83 3.80 -6.96 4.92
C ALA A 83 2.69 -8.03 4.82
N PHE A 84 2.76 -8.92 3.81
CA PHE A 84 1.86 -10.06 3.69
C PHE A 84 2.16 -11.12 4.76
N THR A 85 3.45 -11.40 4.99
CA THR A 85 3.92 -12.39 5.98
C THR A 85 4.01 -11.76 7.36
N GLU A 86 4.63 -10.59 7.47
CA GLU A 86 4.87 -9.89 8.73
C GLU A 86 4.22 -8.50 8.69
N PRO A 87 3.20 -8.21 9.50
CA PRO A 87 2.51 -6.93 9.45
C PRO A 87 3.42 -5.76 9.79
N LEU A 88 3.27 -4.67 9.03
CA LEU A 88 3.92 -3.39 9.30
C LEU A 88 3.43 -2.84 10.63
N THR A 89 4.31 -2.22 11.41
CA THR A 89 3.94 -1.50 12.62
C THR A 89 4.02 -0.02 12.36
N VAL A 90 2.87 0.65 12.27
CA VAL A 90 2.77 2.09 12.05
C VAL A 90 2.28 2.73 13.34
N VAL A 91 3.11 3.55 13.97
CA VAL A 91 2.78 4.26 15.22
C VAL A 91 2.04 5.55 14.92
N GLU A 92 2.58 6.35 14.00
CA GLU A 92 2.02 7.62 13.54
C GLU A 92 2.63 7.97 12.18
N GLY A 93 1.90 8.70 11.34
CA GLY A 93 2.37 9.17 10.04
C GLY A 93 1.98 8.27 8.87
N GLU A 94 2.61 8.49 7.72
CA GLU A 94 2.30 7.77 6.48
C GLU A 94 2.60 6.28 6.59
N VAL A 95 1.72 5.45 6.03
CA VAL A 95 1.94 4.01 5.89
C VAL A 95 2.98 3.81 4.79
N PRO A 96 4.10 3.10 5.03
CA PRO A 96 5.13 2.89 4.04
C PRO A 96 4.66 1.86 2.99
N LEU A 97 4.01 2.35 1.94
CA LEU A 97 3.51 1.53 0.84
C LEU A 97 4.62 1.31 -0.20
N PRO A 98 4.75 0.09 -0.76
CA PRO A 98 5.66 -0.16 -1.87
C PRO A 98 5.16 0.55 -3.15
N PRO A 99 6.03 0.76 -4.15
CA PRO A 99 5.70 1.53 -5.35
C PRO A 99 4.59 0.89 -6.19
N TYR A 100 3.65 1.70 -6.67
CA TYR A 100 2.50 1.23 -7.45
C TYR A 100 2.90 0.48 -8.73
N ASP A 101 3.85 1.02 -9.50
CA ASP A 101 4.33 0.45 -10.75
C ASP A 101 5.86 0.55 -10.82
N ALA A 102 6.50 -0.26 -11.66
CA ALA A 102 7.92 -0.07 -11.94
C ALA A 102 8.12 1.26 -12.66
N PRO A 103 9.21 2.00 -12.37
CA PRO A 103 9.55 3.17 -13.17
C PRO A 103 9.72 2.74 -14.64
N PRO A 104 9.36 3.60 -15.61
CA PRO A 104 9.59 3.31 -17.01
C PRO A 104 11.08 3.02 -17.21
N VAL A 105 11.38 1.87 -17.82
CA VAL A 105 12.74 1.55 -18.25
C VAL A 105 13.08 2.57 -19.33
N VAL A 106 13.85 3.60 -18.98
CA VAL A 106 14.51 4.44 -19.97
C VAL A 106 15.62 3.59 -20.57
N GLU A 107 15.30 2.88 -21.65
CA GLU A 107 16.36 2.35 -22.51
C GLU A 107 17.11 3.56 -23.07
N ASP A 108 18.39 3.67 -22.73
CA ASP A 108 19.32 4.62 -23.32
C ASP A 108 19.33 4.34 -24.83
N VAL A 109 18.48 5.04 -25.59
CA VAL A 109 18.50 4.96 -27.05
C VAL A 109 19.80 5.62 -27.48
N GLN A 110 20.85 4.81 -27.62
CA GLN A 110 22.07 5.18 -28.32
C GLN A 110 21.67 5.53 -29.76
N LEU A 111 21.35 6.81 -29.99
CA LEU A 111 21.27 7.37 -31.34
C LEU A 111 22.60 7.04 -32.02
N PRO A 112 22.61 6.33 -33.15
CA PRO A 112 23.86 6.09 -33.85
C PRO A 112 24.48 7.45 -34.18
N GLU A 113 25.74 7.65 -33.75
CA GLU A 113 26.55 8.76 -34.24
C GLU A 113 26.63 8.58 -35.76
N ILE A 114 25.91 9.45 -36.47
CA ILE A 114 26.06 9.60 -37.92
C ILE A 114 27.44 10.21 -38.12
N GLU A 115 28.44 9.37 -38.37
CA GLU A 115 29.71 9.83 -38.90
C GLU A 115 29.42 10.54 -40.23
N PRO A 116 29.82 11.81 -40.41
CA PRO A 116 29.68 12.46 -41.70
C PRO A 116 30.63 11.76 -42.68
N GLU A 117 30.07 10.89 -43.53
CA GLU A 117 30.75 10.39 -44.71
C GLU A 117 31.23 11.58 -45.55
N ALA A 118 32.52 11.56 -45.85
CA ALA A 118 33.23 12.59 -46.58
C ALA A 118 32.53 12.94 -47.90
N MET A 119 32.29 14.25 -48.12
CA MET A 119 32.04 14.80 -49.44
C MET A 119 33.12 15.82 -49.81
N ALA A 120 33.92 15.42 -50.81
CA ALA A 120 34.77 16.20 -51.72
C ALA A 120 36.10 16.75 -51.18
#